data_AF-A0A6V8MP46-F1
#
_entry.id   AF-A0A6V8MP46-F1
#
_cell.length_a   1.000
_cell.length_b   1.000
_cell.length_c   1.000
_cell.angle_alpha   90.00
_cell.angle_beta   90.00
_cell.angle_gamma   90.00
#
_symmetry.space_group_name_H-M   'P 1'
#
loop_
_entity.id
_entity.type
_entity.pdbx_description
1 polymer ?
#
loop_
_entity_poly.entity_id
_entity_poly.type
_entity_poly.pdbx_seq_one_letter_code
_entity_poly.pdbx_strand_id
1 'polypeptide(L)'
;MPHTEEQPVYQTEEISNDLFSGNLSIEQALQRLRTRLLDLSTRNRLLSFRHPKGRSLQFVDQPNLNLVFTRLLDGKDILLKWIPDPPPLLYTNKRPDPKSHAESLGVDVETRFSPESCRSSANKHTPRLQALYYPADLDKMCRKIRSEARTIIEETGTNMLYLVFGFLEFYERDDVEKPALSPLIAVPVTLERVKIDPDTRTYIYALSYSGEDVHENQTLREKLSQDFALQLPELEEDDEPGDYFKKIEKAIENLISANLPLSATTPQGDDQCKQSQRSGEAA
;
A
#
# COMPACT_ATOMS: atom_id res chain seq x y z
N MET A 1 19.55 40.03 -22.25
CA MET A 1 20.00 38.76 -21.66
C MET A 1 18.90 38.23 -20.78
N PRO A 2 18.21 37.17 -21.22
CA PRO A 2 17.95 36.08 -20.29
C PRO A 2 18.41 34.76 -20.91
N HIS A 3 19.07 33.96 -20.09
CA HIS A 3 19.43 32.59 -20.38
C HIS A 3 18.16 31.74 -20.38
N THR A 4 17.87 31.12 -21.52
CA THR A 4 16.90 30.02 -21.61
C THR A 4 17.61 28.77 -21.12
N GLU A 5 17.18 28.25 -19.97
CA GLU A 5 17.55 26.91 -19.52
C GLU A 5 16.85 25.87 -20.42
N GLU A 6 17.64 25.18 -21.24
CA GLU A 6 17.20 24.06 -22.06
C GLU A 6 16.87 22.84 -21.18
N GLN A 7 15.65 22.33 -21.30
CA GLN A 7 15.25 21.01 -20.79
C GLN A 7 15.60 19.92 -21.83
N PRO A 8 16.03 18.71 -21.43
CA PRO A 8 16.39 17.66 -22.37
C PRO A 8 15.13 16.97 -22.91
N VAL A 9 14.75 17.26 -24.16
CA VAL A 9 13.61 16.65 -24.88
C VAL A 9 14.04 15.40 -25.70
N TYR A 10 15.33 15.06 -25.74
CA TYR A 10 15.88 14.18 -26.77
C TYR A 10 15.78 12.65 -26.58
N GLN A 11 15.22 12.10 -25.50
CA GLN A 11 15.26 10.64 -25.30
C GLN A 11 14.03 9.86 -25.84
N THR A 12 12.92 10.53 -26.15
CA THR A 12 11.67 9.82 -26.50
C THR A 12 11.51 9.53 -28.00
N GLU A 13 12.13 10.33 -28.87
CA GLU A 13 11.95 10.24 -30.33
C GLU A 13 12.94 9.28 -31.00
N GLU A 14 14.18 9.19 -30.51
CA GLU A 14 15.21 8.31 -31.09
C GLU A 14 14.86 6.82 -30.92
N ILE A 15 14.29 6.44 -29.77
CA ILE A 15 13.96 5.05 -29.46
C ILE A 15 12.73 4.56 -30.24
N SER A 16 11.77 5.45 -30.56
CA SER A 16 10.64 5.09 -31.44
C SER A 16 11.07 4.84 -32.87
N ASN A 17 12.07 5.57 -33.37
CA ASN A 17 12.57 5.38 -34.73
C ASN A 17 13.29 4.03 -34.84
N ASP A 18 14.13 3.64 -33.87
CA ASP A 18 14.80 2.33 -33.86
C ASP A 18 13.83 1.14 -33.82
N LEU A 19 12.66 1.31 -33.20
CA LEU A 19 11.65 0.27 -33.04
C LEU A 19 10.99 -0.16 -34.36
N PHE A 20 10.87 0.77 -35.32
CA PHE A 20 10.31 0.52 -36.65
C PHE A 20 11.37 0.44 -37.76
N SER A 21 12.66 0.56 -37.40
CA SER A 21 13.79 0.55 -38.35
C SER A 21 14.19 -0.84 -38.86
N GLY A 22 13.51 -1.91 -38.42
CA GLY A 22 13.75 -3.28 -38.90
C GLY A 22 15.01 -3.97 -38.35
N ASN A 23 15.75 -3.31 -37.44
CA ASN A 23 16.98 -3.83 -36.83
C ASN A 23 16.75 -4.69 -35.57
N LEU A 24 15.51 -4.77 -35.08
CA LEU A 24 15.14 -5.59 -33.93
C LEU A 24 14.30 -6.78 -34.36
N SER A 25 14.47 -7.91 -33.67
CA SER A 25 13.52 -9.02 -33.81
C SER A 25 12.13 -8.58 -33.33
N ILE A 26 11.08 -9.15 -33.90
CA ILE A 26 9.68 -8.86 -33.50
C ILE A 26 9.50 -9.09 -32.00
N GLU A 27 10.12 -10.12 -31.44
CA GLU A 27 10.11 -10.41 -30.00
C GLU A 27 10.74 -9.28 -29.17
N GLN A 28 11.91 -8.77 -29.59
CA GLN A 28 12.57 -7.67 -28.90
C GLN A 28 11.78 -6.35 -29.02
N ALA A 29 11.18 -6.09 -30.17
CA ALA A 29 10.31 -4.94 -30.38
C ALA A 29 9.05 -5.03 -29.49
N LEU A 30 8.40 -6.20 -29.43
CA LEU A 30 7.27 -6.45 -28.54
C LEU A 30 7.66 -6.30 -27.06
N GLN A 31 8.82 -6.78 -26.66
CA GLN A 31 9.29 -6.67 -25.28
C GLN A 31 9.60 -5.21 -24.89
N ARG A 32 10.17 -4.41 -25.80
CA ARG A 32 10.35 -2.96 -25.62
C ARG A 32 9.02 -2.19 -25.57
N LEU A 33 8.05 -2.57 -26.39
CA LEU A 33 6.70 -1.99 -26.32
C LEU A 33 5.99 -2.34 -25.01
N ARG A 34 6.11 -3.59 -24.55
CA ARG A 34 5.55 -4.04 -23.28
C ARG A 34 6.13 -3.27 -22.10
N THR A 35 7.46 -3.15 -22.03
CA THR A 35 8.15 -2.36 -20.98
C THR A 35 7.86 -0.87 -21.07
N ARG A 36 7.52 -0.33 -22.25
CA ARG A 36 7.09 1.07 -22.38
C ARG A 36 5.65 1.29 -21.91
N LEU A 37 4.75 0.33 -22.14
CA LEU A 37 3.37 0.40 -21.67
C LEU A 37 3.27 0.24 -20.14
N LEU A 38 4.15 -0.56 -19.57
CA LEU A 38 4.30 -0.72 -18.13
C LEU A 38 5.28 0.32 -17.61
N ASP A 39 4.78 1.50 -17.23
CA ASP A 39 5.61 2.54 -16.62
C ASP A 39 6.12 2.05 -15.25
N LEU A 40 7.38 1.59 -15.22
CA LEU A 40 8.10 1.14 -14.03
C LEU A 40 8.81 2.30 -13.28
N SER A 41 8.50 3.54 -13.64
CA SER A 41 9.00 4.74 -12.96
C SER A 41 8.25 5.02 -11.66
N THR A 42 8.89 5.77 -10.75
CA THR A 42 8.25 6.39 -9.57
C THR A 42 7.09 7.32 -9.89
N ARG A 43 6.90 7.69 -11.17
CA ARG A 43 5.74 8.46 -11.64
C ARG A 43 4.46 7.63 -11.59
N ASN A 44 4.58 6.31 -11.68
CA ASN A 44 3.45 5.40 -11.58
C ASN A 44 2.95 5.35 -10.12
N ARG A 45 1.69 5.72 -9.90
CA ARG A 45 1.06 5.71 -8.58
C ARG A 45 0.85 4.31 -8.02
N LEU A 46 0.87 3.28 -8.86
CA LEU A 46 0.87 1.89 -8.44
C LEU A 46 2.25 1.44 -7.94
N LEU A 47 3.34 2.17 -8.22
CA LEU A 47 4.65 1.91 -7.60
C LEU A 47 4.97 2.87 -6.45
N SER A 48 4.61 4.15 -6.61
CA SER A 48 4.80 5.19 -5.61
C SER A 48 3.46 5.83 -5.24
N PHE A 49 2.70 5.12 -4.42
CA PHE A 49 1.42 5.61 -3.92
C PHE A 49 1.65 6.72 -2.89
N ARG A 50 1.02 7.86 -3.13
CA ARG A 50 0.98 8.99 -2.19
C ARG A 50 -0.47 9.26 -1.87
N HIS A 51 -0.83 9.30 -0.58
CA HIS A 51 -2.20 9.55 -0.15
C HIS A 51 -2.68 10.96 -0.57
N PRO A 52 -3.52 11.10 -1.62
CA PRO A 52 -4.00 12.41 -2.03
C PRO A 52 -4.97 12.97 -1.00
N LYS A 53 -4.71 14.20 -0.54
CA LYS A 53 -5.63 14.92 0.34
C LYS A 53 -6.97 15.11 -0.39
N GLY A 54 -8.05 14.62 0.22
CA GLY A 54 -9.39 14.80 -0.34
C GLY A 54 -9.84 13.77 -1.39
N ARG A 55 -9.03 12.75 -1.69
CA ARG A 55 -9.40 11.62 -2.59
C ARG A 55 -9.07 10.24 -2.03
N SER A 56 -8.40 10.17 -0.88
CA SER A 56 -8.10 8.91 -0.20
C SER A 56 -8.64 8.96 1.22
N LEU A 57 -9.20 7.84 1.67
CA LEU A 57 -9.65 7.64 3.04
C LEU A 57 -8.75 6.58 3.69
N GLN A 58 -8.25 6.88 4.88
CA GLN A 58 -7.48 5.93 5.68
C GLN A 58 -8.36 5.42 6.82
N PHE A 59 -8.28 4.12 7.06
CA PHE A 59 -8.97 3.45 8.15
C PHE A 59 -8.01 3.22 9.33
N VAL A 60 -8.57 3.19 10.53
CA VAL A 60 -7.88 3.04 11.82
C VAL A 60 -8.61 1.97 12.66
N ASP A 61 -8.15 1.71 13.89
CA ASP A 61 -8.75 0.74 14.82
C ASP A 61 -8.58 -0.74 14.41
N GLN A 62 -7.48 -1.07 13.72
CA GLN A 62 -7.08 -2.45 13.36
C GLN A 62 -8.25 -3.34 12.87
N PRO A 63 -8.92 -2.98 11.77
CA PRO A 63 -10.04 -3.79 11.26
C PRO A 63 -9.54 -5.17 10.83
N ASN A 64 -10.36 -6.20 11.08
CA ASN A 64 -10.07 -7.54 10.55
C ASN A 64 -10.18 -7.51 9.02
N LEU A 65 -9.04 -7.59 8.33
CA LEU A 65 -8.93 -7.41 6.88
C LEU A 65 -9.60 -8.55 6.12
N ASN A 66 -9.44 -9.79 6.59
CA ASN A 66 -10.05 -10.97 5.96
C ASN A 66 -11.57 -10.87 6.04
N LEU A 67 -12.12 -10.54 7.21
CA LEU A 67 -13.56 -10.36 7.39
C LEU A 67 -14.13 -9.22 6.52
N VAL A 68 -13.41 -8.11 6.37
CA VAL A 68 -13.80 -7.01 5.47
C VAL A 68 -13.82 -7.50 4.03
N PHE A 69 -12.77 -8.21 3.60
CA PHE A 69 -12.63 -8.73 2.24
C PHE A 69 -13.73 -9.75 1.90
N THR A 70 -13.86 -10.82 2.69
CA THR A 70 -14.89 -11.85 2.49
C THR A 70 -16.29 -11.25 2.50
N ARG A 71 -16.56 -10.28 3.39
CA ARG A 71 -17.88 -9.66 3.48
C ARG A 71 -18.21 -8.80 2.24
N LEU A 72 -17.23 -8.09 1.69
CA LEU A 72 -17.43 -7.33 0.45
C LEU A 72 -17.70 -8.27 -0.72
N LEU A 73 -16.90 -9.34 -0.86
CA LEU A 73 -17.09 -10.32 -1.93
C LEU A 73 -18.41 -11.10 -1.82
N ASP A 74 -18.90 -11.33 -0.60
CA ASP A 74 -20.26 -11.84 -0.33
C ASP A 74 -21.39 -10.88 -0.77
N GLY A 75 -21.06 -9.68 -1.27
CA GLY A 75 -22.01 -8.64 -1.65
C GLY A 75 -22.68 -7.94 -0.46
N LYS A 76 -22.09 -8.03 0.74
CA LYS A 76 -22.64 -7.39 1.95
C LYS A 76 -21.99 -6.03 2.18
N ASP A 77 -22.83 -5.06 2.45
CA ASP A 77 -22.39 -3.70 2.75
C ASP A 77 -21.61 -3.60 4.07
N ILE A 78 -20.62 -2.71 4.07
CA ILE A 78 -19.83 -2.36 5.26
C ILE A 78 -20.03 -0.88 5.57
N LEU A 79 -20.55 -0.60 6.76
CA LEU A 79 -20.80 0.76 7.23
C LEU A 79 -19.51 1.44 7.68
N LEU A 80 -19.31 2.67 7.21
CA LEU A 80 -18.21 3.52 7.67
C LEU A 80 -18.56 4.16 9.01
N LYS A 81 -17.60 4.13 9.95
CA LYS A 81 -17.70 4.78 11.26
C LYS A 81 -16.77 5.98 11.32
N TRP A 82 -17.22 7.00 12.04
CA TRP A 82 -16.45 8.21 12.34
C TRP A 82 -15.93 8.17 13.77
N ILE A 83 -15.00 9.06 14.07
CA ILE A 83 -14.64 9.41 15.45
C ILE A 83 -15.68 10.40 15.97
N PRO A 84 -16.27 10.18 17.16
CA PRO A 84 -17.26 11.09 17.73
C PRO A 84 -16.67 12.48 17.97
N ASP A 85 -17.54 13.48 17.94
CA ASP A 85 -17.11 14.87 18.15
C ASP A 85 -16.75 15.11 19.62
N PRO A 86 -15.59 15.72 19.91
CA PRO A 86 -15.26 16.13 21.25
C PRO A 86 -16.29 17.16 21.71
N PRO A 87 -16.84 17.05 22.94
CA PRO A 87 -17.78 18.03 23.44
C PRO A 87 -17.16 19.44 23.42
N PRO A 88 -17.89 20.49 23.01
CA PRO A 88 -17.37 21.86 22.90
C PRO A 88 -16.76 22.42 24.20
N LEU A 89 -17.13 21.84 25.35
CA LEU A 89 -16.58 22.20 26.66
C LEU A 89 -15.13 21.77 26.88
N LEU A 90 -14.61 20.85 26.05
CA LEU A 90 -13.24 20.33 26.17
C LEU A 90 -12.20 21.19 25.45
N TYR A 91 -12.61 22.19 24.67
CA TYR A 91 -11.68 23.04 23.94
C TYR A 91 -12.18 24.49 23.85
N THR A 92 -11.30 25.45 24.16
CA THR A 92 -11.65 26.87 24.21
C THR A 92 -11.62 27.55 22.84
N ASN A 93 -10.57 27.30 22.04
CA ASN A 93 -10.31 28.08 20.82
C ASN A 93 -10.24 27.23 19.55
N LYS A 94 -9.70 26.01 19.62
CA LYS A 94 -9.46 25.15 18.45
C LYS A 94 -9.87 23.73 18.76
N ARG A 95 -10.68 23.17 17.86
CA ARG A 95 -11.05 21.76 17.87
C ARG A 95 -9.77 20.89 17.85
N PRO A 96 -9.65 19.88 18.72
CA PRO A 96 -8.47 19.00 18.71
C PRO A 96 -8.40 18.22 17.40
N ASP A 97 -7.16 17.90 16.99
CA ASP A 97 -6.92 17.08 15.80
C ASP A 97 -7.61 15.71 15.96
N PRO A 98 -8.22 15.13 14.90
CA PRO A 98 -8.87 13.83 14.98
C PRO A 98 -7.96 12.73 15.54
N LYS A 99 -6.64 12.79 15.28
CA LYS A 99 -5.65 11.83 15.81
C LYS A 99 -5.56 11.87 17.32
N SER A 100 -5.25 13.05 17.87
CA SER A 100 -5.10 13.21 19.32
C SER A 100 -6.40 12.90 20.07
N HIS A 101 -7.55 13.18 19.46
CA HIS A 101 -8.83 12.82 20.06
C HIS A 101 -9.11 11.31 20.01
N ALA A 102 -8.80 10.64 18.90
CA ALA A 102 -8.91 9.18 18.79
C ALA A 102 -8.07 8.47 19.87
N GLU A 103 -6.84 8.92 20.08
CA GLU A 103 -5.97 8.39 21.16
C GLU A 103 -6.62 8.56 22.53
N SER A 104 -7.23 9.71 22.81
CA SER A 104 -7.94 9.95 24.08
C SER A 104 -9.17 9.06 24.28
N LEU A 105 -9.74 8.53 23.20
CA LEU A 105 -10.87 7.59 23.21
C LEU A 105 -10.41 6.12 23.23
N GLY A 106 -9.09 5.87 23.26
CA GLY A 106 -8.52 4.52 23.20
C GLY A 106 -8.63 3.86 21.82
N VAL A 107 -8.85 4.65 20.76
CA VAL A 107 -8.85 4.16 19.38
C VAL A 107 -7.40 4.12 18.90
N ASP A 108 -6.97 2.98 18.38
CA ASP A 108 -5.64 2.87 17.77
C ASP A 108 -5.59 3.67 16.46
N VAL A 109 -4.71 4.67 16.40
CA VAL A 109 -4.53 5.58 15.27
C VAL A 109 -3.51 5.03 14.26
N GLU A 110 -2.85 3.92 14.58
CA GLU A 110 -1.90 3.30 13.68
C GLU A 110 -2.59 2.84 12.38
N THR A 111 -2.00 3.27 11.27
CA THR A 111 -2.40 2.87 9.91
C THR A 111 -1.55 1.71 9.39
N ARG A 112 -0.56 1.28 10.18
CA ARG A 112 0.24 0.07 9.94
C ARG A 112 -0.35 -0.99 10.84
N PHE A 113 -1.05 -1.94 10.25
CA PHE A 113 -1.72 -2.97 11.04
C PHE A 113 -0.77 -4.14 11.32
N SER A 114 -0.88 -4.68 12.53
CA SER A 114 -0.22 -5.94 12.89
C SER A 114 -0.78 -7.10 12.04
N PRO A 115 -0.01 -8.16 11.77
CA PRO A 115 -0.52 -9.39 11.14
C PRO A 115 -1.72 -10.01 11.88
N GLU A 116 -1.95 -9.65 13.15
CA GLU A 116 -3.16 -10.03 13.90
C GLU A 116 -4.47 -9.51 13.28
N SER A 117 -4.41 -8.44 12.48
CA SER A 117 -5.56 -7.94 11.71
C SER A 117 -6.00 -8.89 10.59
N CYS A 118 -5.20 -9.90 10.27
CA CYS A 118 -5.46 -10.92 9.25
C CYS A 118 -5.89 -12.27 9.85
N ARG A 119 -6.38 -12.30 11.10
CA ARG A 119 -6.83 -13.54 11.74
C ARG A 119 -8.06 -14.12 11.04
N SER A 120 -8.04 -15.43 10.80
CA SER A 120 -9.15 -16.18 10.21
C SER A 120 -10.43 -15.97 11.00
N SER A 121 -11.50 -15.63 10.28
CA SER A 121 -12.73 -15.13 10.88
C SER A 121 -13.67 -16.27 11.27
N ALA A 122 -13.55 -16.76 12.51
CA ALA A 122 -14.58 -17.65 13.09
C ALA A 122 -15.83 -16.87 13.55
N ASN A 123 -15.74 -15.55 13.70
CA ASN A 123 -16.77 -14.72 14.31
C ASN A 123 -17.54 -13.88 13.27
N LYS A 124 -18.86 -14.08 13.22
CA LYS A 124 -19.84 -13.41 12.35
C LYS A 124 -20.12 -11.93 12.69
N HIS A 125 -19.20 -11.23 13.36
CA HIS A 125 -19.43 -9.83 13.68
C HIS A 125 -19.37 -8.96 12.42
N THR A 126 -20.15 -7.89 12.37
CA THR A 126 -20.07 -6.92 11.27
C THR A 126 -18.73 -6.18 11.40
N PRO A 127 -17.86 -6.21 10.38
CA PRO A 127 -16.61 -5.47 10.42
C PRO A 127 -16.89 -3.98 10.59
N ARG A 128 -16.05 -3.32 11.39
CA ARG A 128 -16.14 -1.89 11.68
C ARG A 128 -15.00 -1.22 10.91
N LEU A 129 -15.32 -0.44 9.89
CA LEU A 129 -14.33 0.40 9.22
C LEU A 129 -14.41 1.80 9.78
N GLN A 130 -13.51 2.11 10.71
CA GLN A 130 -13.44 3.43 11.33
C GLN A 130 -12.47 4.32 10.56
N ALA A 131 -12.92 5.51 10.19
CA ALA A 131 -12.10 6.52 9.54
C ALA A 131 -11.62 7.56 10.55
N LEU A 132 -10.42 8.08 10.34
CA LEU A 132 -9.79 9.11 11.18
C LEU A 132 -10.36 10.52 10.91
N TYR A 133 -11.69 10.62 10.91
CA TYR A 133 -12.43 11.85 10.63
C TYR A 133 -13.61 11.99 11.57
N TYR A 134 -13.92 13.23 11.89
CA TYR A 134 -15.17 13.62 12.53
C TYR A 134 -16.36 13.45 11.57
N PRO A 135 -17.61 13.35 12.07
CA PRO A 135 -18.78 13.03 11.24
C PRO A 135 -18.98 14.03 10.09
N ALA A 136 -18.87 15.33 10.35
CA ALA A 136 -19.06 16.36 9.32
C ALA A 136 -17.95 16.37 8.26
N ASP A 137 -16.70 16.15 8.69
CA ASP A 137 -15.55 16.09 7.79
C ASP A 137 -15.57 14.79 6.96
N LEU A 138 -15.98 13.68 7.58
CA LEU A 138 -16.18 12.39 6.91
C LEU A 138 -17.30 12.49 5.87
N ASP A 139 -18.45 13.08 6.21
CA ASP A 139 -19.55 13.28 5.24
C ASP A 139 -19.11 14.12 4.05
N LYS A 140 -18.37 15.21 4.29
CA LYS A 140 -17.81 16.05 3.22
C LYS A 140 -16.85 15.26 2.34
N MET A 141 -15.99 14.44 2.93
CA MET A 141 -15.01 13.61 2.23
C MET A 141 -15.69 12.52 1.40
N CYS A 142 -16.59 11.73 2.00
CA CYS A 142 -17.35 10.68 1.34
C CYS A 142 -18.24 11.24 0.23
N ARG A 143 -18.88 12.40 0.44
CA ARG A 143 -19.64 13.09 -0.61
C ARG A 143 -18.76 13.45 -1.80
N LYS A 144 -17.54 13.95 -1.56
CA LYS A 144 -16.60 14.30 -2.62
C LYS A 144 -16.14 13.06 -3.40
N ILE A 145 -15.65 12.03 -2.71
CA ILE A 145 -15.21 10.77 -3.32
C ILE A 145 -16.34 10.16 -4.17
N ARG A 146 -17.54 10.07 -3.60
CA ARG A 146 -18.71 9.52 -4.29
C ARG A 146 -19.08 10.33 -5.54
N SER A 147 -19.04 11.66 -5.45
CA SER A 147 -19.34 12.52 -6.60
C SER A 147 -18.31 12.33 -7.72
N GLU A 148 -17.01 12.33 -7.38
CA GLU A 148 -15.95 12.11 -8.38
C GLU A 148 -16.04 10.72 -9.00
N ALA A 149 -16.25 9.67 -8.19
CA ALA A 149 -16.40 8.29 -8.68
C ALA A 149 -17.59 8.16 -9.64
N ARG A 150 -18.74 8.75 -9.30
CA ARG A 150 -19.93 8.73 -10.16
C ARG A 150 -19.71 9.48 -11.48
N THR A 151 -19.07 10.66 -11.43
CA THR A 151 -18.72 11.41 -12.64
C THR A 151 -17.82 10.60 -13.55
N ILE A 152 -16.79 9.93 -13.00
CA ILE A 152 -15.88 9.08 -13.78
C ILE A 152 -16.64 7.93 -14.43
N ILE A 153 -17.55 7.27 -13.72
CA ILE A 153 -18.38 6.19 -14.28
C ILE A 153 -19.29 6.73 -15.39
N GLU A 154 -19.92 7.89 -15.20
CA GLU A 154 -20.79 8.51 -16.20
C GLU A 154 -20.01 8.94 -17.47
N GLU A 155 -18.76 9.37 -17.32
CA GLU A 155 -17.90 9.83 -18.43
C GLU A 155 -17.18 8.69 -19.17
N THR A 156 -16.68 7.70 -18.46
CA THR A 156 -15.80 6.64 -19.01
C THR A 156 -16.47 5.27 -19.05
N GLY A 157 -17.55 5.07 -18.32
CA GLY A 157 -18.20 3.77 -18.15
C GLY A 157 -17.46 2.81 -17.22
N THR A 158 -16.38 3.25 -16.54
CA THR A 158 -15.53 2.38 -15.71
C THR A 158 -15.49 2.86 -14.26
N ASN A 159 -15.55 1.92 -13.30
CA ASN A 159 -15.35 2.25 -11.89
C ASN A 159 -13.87 2.47 -11.59
N MET A 160 -13.53 3.63 -11.01
CA MET A 160 -12.17 3.94 -10.56
C MET A 160 -12.06 4.10 -9.04
N LEU A 161 -13.08 3.64 -8.29
CA LEU A 161 -13.05 3.64 -6.84
C LEU A 161 -12.64 2.26 -6.32
N TYR A 162 -11.50 2.21 -5.65
CA TYR A 162 -10.93 0.98 -5.12
C TYR A 162 -10.68 1.08 -3.61
N LEU A 163 -10.93 -0.02 -2.91
CA LEU A 163 -10.46 -0.28 -1.56
C LEU A 163 -9.16 -1.08 -1.65
N VAL A 164 -8.07 -0.50 -1.14
CA VAL A 164 -6.75 -1.13 -1.17
C VAL A 164 -6.51 -1.89 0.13
N PHE A 165 -6.05 -3.15 0.01
CA PHE A 165 -5.60 -3.97 1.12
C PHE A 165 -4.07 -4.13 1.03
N GLY A 166 -3.38 -3.61 2.05
CA GLY A 166 -1.94 -3.73 2.18
C GLY A 166 -1.14 -2.85 1.23
N PHE A 167 0.05 -2.47 1.68
CA PHE A 167 1.06 -1.80 0.87
C PHE A 167 2.40 -2.50 1.09
N LEU A 168 3.15 -2.72 0.02
CA LEU A 168 4.54 -3.09 0.09
C LEU A 168 5.39 -1.83 0.18
N GLU A 169 6.25 -1.80 1.19
CA GLU A 169 7.25 -0.75 1.38
C GLU A 169 8.59 -1.23 0.82
N PHE A 170 9.17 -0.50 -0.12
CA PHE A 170 10.46 -0.84 -0.70
C PHE A 170 11.29 0.40 -1.02
N TYR A 171 12.59 0.20 -1.16
CA TYR A 171 13.57 1.24 -1.47
C TYR A 171 14.15 0.97 -2.86
N GLU A 172 14.03 1.92 -3.78
CA GLU A 172 14.52 1.74 -5.16
C GLU A 172 16.04 1.77 -5.26
N ARG A 173 16.71 2.49 -4.35
CA ARG A 173 18.16 2.56 -4.24
C ARG A 173 18.53 2.79 -2.79
N ASP A 174 19.73 2.34 -2.41
CA ASP A 174 20.28 2.50 -1.06
C ASP A 174 20.38 3.98 -0.62
N ASP A 175 20.47 4.92 -1.57
CA ASP A 175 20.56 6.37 -1.32
C ASP A 175 19.21 7.09 -1.11
N VAL A 176 18.08 6.44 -1.38
CA VAL A 176 16.77 7.10 -1.31
C VAL A 176 16.25 7.01 0.12
N GLU A 177 16.29 8.13 0.86
CA GLU A 177 15.75 8.21 2.23
C GLU A 177 14.24 7.94 2.34
N LYS A 178 13.50 8.02 1.23
CA LYS A 178 12.03 7.92 1.23
C LYS A 178 11.56 6.58 0.68
N PRO A 179 10.86 5.77 1.49
CA PRO A 179 10.30 4.51 1.01
C PRO A 179 9.21 4.75 -0.04
N ALA A 180 9.16 3.89 -1.05
CA ALA A 180 8.05 3.80 -1.99
C ALA A 180 6.99 2.84 -1.42
N LEU A 181 5.72 3.26 -1.47
CA LEU A 181 4.58 2.45 -1.05
C LEU A 181 3.83 1.99 -2.29
N SER A 182 3.70 0.68 -2.46
CA SER A 182 2.95 0.10 -3.58
C SER A 182 1.76 -0.71 -3.06
N PRO A 183 0.53 -0.46 -3.55
CA PRO A 183 -0.63 -1.24 -3.15
C PRO A 183 -0.47 -2.71 -3.55
N LEU A 184 -0.93 -3.62 -2.70
CA LEU A 184 -0.86 -5.07 -2.94
C LEU A 184 -2.13 -5.59 -3.64
N ILE A 185 -3.28 -5.39 -3.01
CA ILE A 185 -4.58 -5.81 -3.52
C ILE A 185 -5.49 -4.58 -3.64
N ALA A 186 -6.19 -4.44 -4.75
CA ALA A 186 -7.19 -3.40 -4.99
C ALA A 186 -8.54 -4.04 -5.32
N VAL A 187 -9.51 -3.85 -4.43
CA VAL A 187 -10.89 -4.32 -4.61
C VAL A 187 -11.76 -3.18 -5.13
N PRO A 188 -12.44 -3.31 -6.27
CA PRO A 188 -13.33 -2.27 -6.77
C PRO A 188 -14.60 -2.20 -5.91
N VAL A 189 -14.90 -1.00 -5.44
CA VAL A 189 -16.00 -0.76 -4.50
C VAL A 189 -16.84 0.42 -4.94
N THR A 190 -18.08 0.49 -4.47
CA THR A 190 -18.93 1.67 -4.58
C THR A 190 -19.20 2.25 -3.20
N LEU A 191 -19.45 3.57 -3.16
CA LEU A 191 -19.71 4.30 -1.92
C LEU A 191 -21.14 4.86 -1.96
N GLU A 192 -22.00 4.33 -1.11
CA GLU A 192 -23.42 4.68 -1.07
C GLU A 192 -23.83 5.38 0.22
N ARG A 193 -24.92 6.16 0.14
CA ARG A 193 -25.54 6.80 1.31
C ARG A 193 -26.66 5.89 1.80
N VAL A 194 -26.58 5.50 3.07
CA VAL A 194 -27.58 4.58 3.66
C VAL A 194 -28.70 5.35 4.34
N LYS A 195 -28.36 6.14 5.36
CA LYS A 195 -29.33 6.89 6.17
C LYS A 195 -28.68 8.11 6.81
N ILE A 196 -29.50 9.00 7.36
CA ILE A 196 -29.02 10.13 8.16
C ILE A 196 -28.93 9.66 9.62
N ASP A 197 -27.80 9.94 10.25
CA ASP A 197 -27.63 9.73 11.68
C ASP A 197 -28.37 10.84 12.45
N PRO A 198 -29.28 10.51 13.39
CA PRO A 198 -30.09 11.51 14.08
C PRO A 198 -29.27 12.38 15.05
N ASP A 199 -28.16 11.85 15.58
CA ASP A 199 -27.35 12.52 16.60
C ASP A 199 -26.39 13.52 15.95
N THR A 200 -25.68 13.09 14.90
CA THR A 200 -24.72 13.95 14.19
C THR A 200 -25.35 14.76 13.06
N ARG A 201 -26.57 14.41 12.62
CA ARG A 201 -27.25 14.98 11.44
C ARG A 201 -26.46 14.83 10.13
N THR A 202 -25.57 13.85 10.05
CA THR A 202 -24.75 13.56 8.86
C THR A 202 -25.18 12.25 8.21
N TYR A 203 -24.83 12.05 6.93
CA TYR A 203 -25.10 10.78 6.26
C TYR A 203 -24.15 9.69 6.74
N ILE A 204 -24.70 8.49 6.96
CA ILE A 204 -23.96 7.24 7.11
C ILE A 204 -23.69 6.69 5.71
N TYR A 205 -22.44 6.34 5.46
CA TYR A 205 -22.00 5.76 4.20
C TYR A 205 -21.71 4.27 4.34
N ALA A 206 -21.99 3.53 3.28
CA ALA A 206 -21.64 2.12 3.13
C ALA A 206 -20.69 1.93 1.94
N LEU A 207 -19.72 1.04 2.12
CA LEU A 207 -18.97 0.45 1.02
C LEU A 207 -19.65 -0.85 0.59
N SER A 208 -19.85 -1.00 -0.70
CA SER A 208 -20.33 -2.23 -1.33
C SER A 208 -19.38 -2.64 -2.46
N TYR A 209 -19.33 -3.93 -2.77
CA TYR A 209 -18.55 -4.43 -3.89
C TYR A 209 -19.21 -4.05 -5.22
N SER A 210 -18.44 -3.58 -6.20
CA SER A 210 -19.00 -3.17 -7.49
C SER A 210 -19.32 -4.33 -8.42
N GLY A 211 -18.85 -5.55 -8.11
CA GLY A 211 -18.98 -6.72 -8.97
C GLY A 211 -17.89 -6.86 -10.04
N GLU A 212 -16.88 -5.99 -10.04
CA GLU A 212 -15.72 -6.06 -10.93
C GLU A 212 -14.58 -6.87 -10.28
N ASP A 213 -13.68 -7.44 -11.07
CA ASP A 213 -12.63 -8.33 -10.57
C ASP A 213 -11.67 -7.64 -9.58
N VAL A 214 -11.19 -8.42 -8.60
CA VAL A 214 -10.15 -7.96 -7.67
C VAL A 214 -8.82 -7.88 -8.43
N HIS A 215 -8.07 -6.80 -8.22
CA HIS A 215 -6.82 -6.56 -8.92
C HIS A 215 -5.60 -6.68 -7.99
N GLU A 216 -4.62 -7.46 -8.42
CA GLU A 216 -3.25 -7.40 -7.90
C GLU A 216 -2.41 -6.38 -8.67
N ASN A 217 -1.34 -5.91 -8.06
CA ASN A 217 -0.48 -4.92 -8.69
C ASN A 217 0.55 -5.56 -9.65
N GLN A 218 0.17 -5.71 -10.91
CA GLN A 218 1.04 -6.23 -11.96
C GLN A 218 2.34 -5.43 -12.12
N THR A 219 2.26 -4.10 -12.01
CA THR A 219 3.43 -3.23 -12.16
C THR A 219 4.45 -3.51 -11.06
N LEU A 220 3.98 -3.72 -9.82
CA LEU A 220 4.85 -4.10 -8.71
C LEU A 220 5.53 -5.45 -8.97
N ARG A 221 4.78 -6.44 -9.46
CA ARG A 221 5.32 -7.76 -9.82
C ARG A 221 6.44 -7.67 -10.84
N GLU A 222 6.24 -6.93 -11.93
CA GLU A 222 7.28 -6.76 -12.94
C GLU A 222 8.47 -5.95 -12.40
N LYS A 223 8.23 -4.92 -11.58
CA LYS A 223 9.29 -4.13 -10.93
C LYS A 223 10.19 -5.00 -10.04
N LEU A 224 9.59 -5.81 -9.16
CA LEU A 224 10.34 -6.69 -8.26
C LEU A 224 11.08 -7.80 -9.00
N SER A 225 10.49 -8.32 -10.08
CA SER A 225 11.16 -9.29 -10.94
C SER A 225 12.38 -8.71 -11.65
N GLN A 226 12.35 -7.44 -12.06
CA GLN A 226 13.47 -6.83 -12.80
C GLN A 226 14.58 -6.36 -11.87
N ASP A 227 14.24 -5.69 -10.77
CA ASP A 227 15.23 -5.05 -9.89
C ASP A 227 15.77 -5.99 -8.82
N PHE A 228 14.94 -6.90 -8.30
CA PHE A 228 15.27 -7.76 -7.16
C PHE A 228 15.32 -9.24 -7.53
N ALA A 229 15.05 -9.60 -8.79
CA ALA A 229 14.85 -10.99 -9.23
C ALA A 229 13.80 -11.75 -8.39
N LEU A 230 12.86 -11.02 -7.78
CA LEU A 230 11.83 -11.55 -6.91
C LEU A 230 10.54 -11.77 -7.71
N GLN A 231 10.08 -13.01 -7.75
CA GLN A 231 8.76 -13.33 -8.28
C GLN A 231 7.72 -13.23 -7.16
N LEU A 232 6.82 -12.25 -7.26
CA LEU A 232 5.66 -12.17 -6.38
C LEU A 232 4.69 -13.32 -6.71
N PRO A 233 4.12 -14.01 -5.70
CA PRO A 233 3.05 -14.98 -5.92
C PRO A 233 1.82 -14.28 -6.52
N GLU A 234 1.04 -15.02 -7.30
CA GLU A 234 -0.24 -14.53 -7.81
C GLU A 234 -1.32 -14.66 -6.73
N LEU A 235 -2.28 -13.74 -6.72
CA LEU A 235 -3.48 -13.80 -5.89
C LEU A 235 -4.44 -14.85 -6.47
N GLU A 236 -4.72 -15.91 -5.71
CA GLU A 236 -5.71 -16.93 -6.09
C GLU A 236 -7.13 -16.48 -5.70
N GLU A 237 -8.17 -16.97 -6.38
CA GLU A 237 -9.57 -16.56 -6.12
C GLU A 237 -10.04 -16.87 -4.69
N ASP A 238 -9.53 -17.94 -4.09
CA ASP A 238 -9.84 -18.38 -2.73
C ASP A 238 -8.94 -17.73 -1.66
N ASP A 239 -7.94 -16.92 -2.05
CA ASP A 239 -7.02 -16.31 -1.10
C ASP A 239 -7.68 -15.17 -0.32
N GLU A 240 -7.61 -15.26 1.00
CA GLU A 240 -7.85 -14.10 1.87
C GLU A 240 -6.61 -13.17 1.88
N PRO A 241 -6.77 -11.86 2.11
CA PRO A 241 -5.64 -10.92 2.16
C PRO A 241 -4.52 -11.38 3.09
N GLY A 242 -4.88 -11.96 4.25
CA GLY A 242 -3.94 -12.53 5.19
C GLY A 242 -3.09 -13.67 4.64
N ASP A 243 -3.64 -14.53 3.79
CA ASP A 243 -2.90 -15.65 3.22
C ASP A 243 -1.99 -15.19 2.09
N TYR A 244 -2.46 -14.25 1.27
CA TYR A 244 -1.64 -13.59 0.27
C TYR A 244 -0.44 -12.86 0.89
N PHE A 245 -0.65 -12.11 1.98
CA PHE A 245 0.45 -11.43 2.68
C PHE A 245 1.49 -12.40 3.23
N LYS A 246 1.08 -13.57 3.76
CA LYS A 246 2.01 -14.62 4.19
C LYS A 246 2.78 -15.24 3.00
N LYS A 247 2.13 -15.41 1.84
CA LYS A 247 2.80 -15.89 0.62
C LYS A 247 3.90 -14.89 0.20
N ILE A 248 3.59 -13.60 0.24
CA ILE A 248 4.57 -12.53 -0.07
C ILE A 248 5.71 -12.50 0.96
N GLU A 249 5.40 -12.56 2.25
CA GLU A 249 6.40 -12.55 3.33
C GLU A 249 7.39 -13.69 3.15
N LYS A 250 6.90 -14.92 2.90
CA LYS A 250 7.76 -16.08 2.59
C LYS A 250 8.63 -15.87 1.36
N ALA A 251 8.09 -15.27 0.30
CA ALA A 251 8.86 -14.99 -0.91
C ALA A 251 10.01 -14.00 -0.63
N ILE A 252 9.76 -12.99 0.20
CA ILE A 252 10.76 -12.01 0.63
C ILE A 252 11.80 -12.65 1.55
N GLU A 253 11.40 -13.47 2.52
CA GLU A 253 12.31 -14.20 3.42
C GLU A 253 13.25 -15.14 2.66
N ASN A 254 12.72 -15.87 1.66
CA ASN A 254 13.51 -16.74 0.80
C ASN A 254 14.58 -15.94 0.02
N LEU A 255 14.25 -14.73 -0.42
CA LEU A 255 15.22 -13.85 -1.08
C LEU A 255 16.29 -13.34 -0.11
N ILE A 256 15.89 -12.88 1.08
CA ILE A 256 16.83 -12.35 2.09
C ILE A 256 17.79 -13.46 2.54
N SER A 257 17.28 -14.67 2.79
CA SER A 257 18.11 -15.82 3.17
C SER A 257 19.04 -16.28 2.04
N ALA A 258 18.64 -16.17 0.78
CA ALA A 258 19.49 -16.46 -0.38
C ALA A 258 20.58 -15.39 -0.61
N ASN A 259 20.33 -14.13 -0.22
CA ASN A 259 21.25 -13.00 -0.41
C ASN A 259 22.13 -12.68 0.81
N LEU A 260 22.01 -13.42 1.92
CA LEU A 260 22.91 -13.26 3.07
C LEU A 260 24.23 -13.99 2.79
N PRO A 261 25.39 -13.29 2.76
CA PRO A 261 26.67 -13.96 2.54
C PRO A 261 27.00 -14.90 3.71
N LEU A 262 27.37 -16.14 3.36
CA LEU A 262 28.08 -17.08 4.23
C LEU A 262 29.40 -16.44 4.70
N SER A 263 29.37 -15.63 5.76
CA SER A 263 30.58 -15.18 6.46
C SER A 263 30.38 -15.22 7.97
N ALA A 264 30.16 -16.42 8.50
CA ALA A 264 30.40 -16.70 9.93
C ALA A 264 30.58 -18.21 10.16
N THR A 265 31.63 -18.79 9.59
CA THR A 265 32.17 -20.05 10.14
C THR A 265 33.67 -20.07 9.94
N THR A 266 34.40 -19.38 10.82
CA THR A 266 35.81 -19.71 11.06
C THR A 266 35.83 -20.83 12.11
N PRO A 267 36.38 -22.01 11.82
CA PRO A 267 36.58 -23.03 12.83
C PRO A 267 37.68 -22.57 13.79
N GLN A 268 37.37 -22.47 15.08
CA GLN A 268 38.40 -22.40 16.13
C GLN A 268 39.11 -23.77 16.16
N GLY A 269 40.23 -23.85 15.45
CA GLY A 269 41.22 -24.89 15.62
C GLY A 269 42.03 -24.60 16.87
N ASP A 270 42.05 -25.58 17.76
CA ASP A 270 42.99 -25.72 18.86
C ASP A 270 44.43 -25.49 18.40
N ASP A 271 45.20 -24.68 19.15
CA ASP A 271 46.64 -24.88 19.25
C ASP A 271 47.14 -24.45 20.64
N GLN A 272 47.21 -25.45 21.52
CA GLN A 272 48.10 -25.41 22.67
C GLN A 272 49.55 -25.58 22.16
N CYS A 273 50.41 -24.58 22.35
CA CYS A 273 51.85 -24.86 22.45
C CYS A 273 52.58 -23.89 23.40
N LYS A 274 52.74 -24.39 24.63
CA LYS A 274 53.88 -24.31 25.55
C LYS A 274 54.98 -23.24 25.33
N GLN A 275 55.26 -22.57 26.44
CA GLN A 275 56.59 -22.31 27.05
C GLN A 275 57.63 -21.52 26.24
N SER A 276 57.98 -20.34 26.75
CA SER A 276 59.37 -20.04 27.12
C SER A 276 59.46 -18.84 28.07
N GLN A 277 60.42 -18.96 28.99
CA GLN A 277 60.74 -18.06 30.09
C GLN A 277 61.71 -16.94 29.68
N ARG A 278 61.97 -16.04 30.66
CA ARG A 278 62.98 -14.96 30.77
C ARG A 278 62.47 -13.63 30.22
N SER A 279 62.55 -12.50 30.90
CA SER A 279 63.51 -11.93 31.88
C SER A 279 62.75 -10.87 32.71
N GLY A 280 62.97 -10.67 34.01
CA GLY A 280 64.15 -10.00 34.58
C GLY A 280 63.95 -8.48 34.70
N GLU A 281 63.86 -7.98 35.94
CA GLU A 281 64.27 -6.63 36.42
C GLU A 281 63.52 -5.38 35.90
N ALA A 282 63.28 -4.30 36.65
CA ALA A 282 63.80 -3.81 37.92
C ALA A 282 62.87 -2.74 38.54
N ALA A 283 63.07 -2.50 39.84
CA ALA A 283 62.74 -1.31 40.64
C ALA A 283 61.27 -0.94 40.88
#